data_AF-A0A9E1TMB8-F1
#
_entry.id   AF-A0A9E1TMB8-F1
#
_cell.length_a   1.000
_cell.length_b   1.000
_cell.length_c   1.000
_cell.angle_alpha   90.00
_cell.angle_beta   90.00
_cell.angle_gamma   90.00
#
_symmetry.space_group_name_H-M   'P 1'
#
loop_
_entity.id
_entity.type
_entity.pdbx_description
1 polymer ?
#
loop_
_entity_poly.entity_id
_entity_poly.type
_entity_poly.pdbx_seq_one_letter_code
_entity_poly.pdbx_strand_id
1 'polypeptide(L)'
;MVLVVFLACAACGGDGLDEGPPGPTTSSASTTTTVPEVVTNGWIQIGDLTLDLEFSCYSPGAGDVAAIGVGRHPDGGQPVEALIQGFLGQPYVGLTIGGSVRYEASLDGPLEVFVHDGTISAGAIEWVRGLDLDSGVGERLGYGAVFVSCGEYIHDLPEGY
;
A
#
# COMPACT_ATOMS: atom_id res chain seq x y z
N MET A 1 -15.88 13.91 -52.87
CA MET A 1 -14.69 14.78 -52.80
C MET A 1 -13.69 14.05 -51.92
N VAL A 2 -12.74 13.26 -52.41
CA VAL A 2 -11.55 13.60 -53.24
C VAL A 2 -10.86 14.85 -52.73
N LEU A 3 -9.76 14.70 -51.97
CA LEU A 3 -8.37 14.83 -52.44
C LEU A 3 -7.44 14.52 -51.22
N VAL A 4 -6.51 13.55 -51.19
CA VAL A 4 -5.23 13.43 -51.95
C VAL A 4 -4.30 14.59 -51.50
N VAL A 5 -3.03 14.46 -51.08
CA VAL A 5 -2.02 13.39 -51.22
C VAL A 5 -0.66 13.93 -50.70
N PHE A 6 0.18 13.04 -50.14
CA PHE A 6 1.67 13.02 -50.13
C PHE A 6 2.39 14.30 -49.58
N LEU A 7 3.71 14.42 -49.42
CA LEU A 7 4.88 13.70 -49.90
C LEU A 7 6.09 14.06 -49.02
N ALA A 8 7.06 13.16 -49.06
CA ALA A 8 8.37 13.10 -48.44
C ALA A 8 9.38 14.23 -48.79
N CYS A 9 10.60 14.00 -48.27
CA CYS A 9 11.94 14.50 -48.62
C CYS A 9 12.49 15.51 -47.59
N ALA A 10 13.52 15.18 -46.80
CA ALA A 10 14.90 14.80 -47.11
C ALA A 10 15.77 15.97 -47.63
N ALA A 11 16.86 16.18 -46.88
CA ALA A 11 18.15 16.79 -47.23
C ALA A 11 18.26 18.32 -47.38
N CYS A 12 19.21 18.89 -46.62
CA CYS A 12 20.39 19.72 -47.01
C CYS A 12 20.96 20.28 -45.68
N GLY A 13 22.20 20.05 -45.26
CA GLY A 13 23.43 20.38 -45.98
C GLY A 13 23.76 21.86 -45.76
N GLY A 14 24.69 22.17 -44.85
CA GLY A 14 25.10 23.55 -44.58
C GLY A 14 26.28 23.65 -43.61
N ASP A 15 27.49 23.41 -44.12
CA ASP A 15 28.73 23.96 -43.55
C ASP A 15 28.74 25.47 -43.77
N GLY A 16 28.82 26.23 -42.68
CA GLY A 16 28.91 27.69 -42.70
C GLY A 16 29.56 28.19 -41.42
N LEU A 17 30.82 28.62 -41.56
CA LEU A 17 31.62 29.29 -40.56
C LEU A 17 30.97 30.64 -40.19
N ASP A 18 30.61 30.85 -38.92
CA ASP A 18 30.56 32.19 -38.35
C ASP A 18 30.90 32.14 -36.85
N GLU A 19 32.00 32.81 -36.53
CA GLU A 19 32.62 32.95 -35.23
C GLU A 19 31.90 34.07 -34.47
N GLY A 20 31.00 33.67 -33.56
CA GLY A 20 30.32 34.56 -32.62
C GLY A 20 30.55 34.07 -31.19
N PRO A 21 30.75 34.97 -30.21
CA PRO A 21 31.19 34.59 -28.86
C PRO A 21 30.14 33.71 -28.18
N PRO A 22 30.51 32.69 -27.38
CA PRO A 22 29.54 31.95 -26.58
C PRO A 22 29.00 32.88 -25.49
N GLY A 23 27.88 33.55 -25.78
CA GLY A 23 26.97 34.01 -24.74
C GLY A 23 26.44 32.77 -24.00
N PRO A 24 26.31 32.79 -22.66
CA PRO A 24 25.93 31.60 -21.92
C PRO A 24 24.49 31.23 -22.27
N THR A 25 24.34 30.18 -23.08
CA THR A 25 23.06 29.50 -23.27
C THR A 25 22.76 28.66 -22.03
N THR A 26 21.66 29.02 -21.40
CA THR A 26 20.69 28.17 -20.70
C THR A 26 21.21 26.95 -19.95
N SER A 27 21.00 26.95 -18.64
CA SER A 27 20.58 25.75 -17.93
C SER A 27 19.47 26.15 -16.96
N SER A 28 18.23 26.15 -17.45
CA SER A 28 17.09 25.97 -16.56
C SER A 28 17.23 24.57 -15.98
N ALA A 29 17.72 24.49 -14.75
CA ALA A 29 17.67 23.28 -13.96
C ALA A 29 16.20 22.89 -13.81
N SER A 30 15.76 21.87 -14.55
CA SER A 30 14.53 21.15 -14.22
C SER A 30 14.81 20.39 -12.93
N THR A 31 14.34 20.95 -11.81
CA THR A 31 14.27 20.23 -10.54
C THR A 31 13.25 19.11 -10.74
N THR A 32 13.71 17.91 -11.04
CA THR A 32 12.86 16.71 -10.94
C THR A 32 12.57 16.51 -9.46
N THR A 33 11.37 16.90 -9.04
CA THR A 33 10.85 16.54 -7.72
C THR A 33 10.67 15.03 -7.70
N THR A 34 11.63 14.31 -7.13
CA THR A 34 11.50 12.88 -6.85
C THR A 34 10.36 12.73 -5.85
N VAL A 35 9.24 12.15 -6.29
CA VAL A 35 8.17 11.73 -5.38
C VAL A 35 8.75 10.61 -4.52
N PRO A 36 8.73 10.71 -3.18
CA PRO A 36 9.23 9.63 -2.34
C PRO A 36 8.43 8.37 -2.62
N GLU A 37 9.12 7.31 -3.02
CA GLU A 37 8.55 5.98 -3.19
C GLU A 37 8.26 5.45 -1.78
N VAL A 38 6.98 5.21 -1.48
CA VAL A 38 6.58 4.62 -0.19
C VAL A 38 7.04 3.17 -0.22
N VAL A 39 7.97 2.81 0.65
CA VAL A 39 8.48 1.45 0.75
C VAL A 39 7.40 0.60 1.44
N THR A 40 6.75 -0.27 0.69
CA THR A 40 5.78 -1.22 1.24
C THR A 40 6.48 -2.53 1.58
N ASN A 41 6.13 -3.11 2.73
CA ASN A 41 6.66 -4.40 3.20
C ASN A 41 5.54 -5.40 3.49
N GLY A 42 4.30 -5.10 3.10
CA GLY A 42 3.18 -6.00 3.25
C GLY A 42 1.98 -5.56 2.42
N TRP A 43 0.98 -6.44 2.37
CA TRP A 43 -0.27 -6.19 1.68
C TRP A 43 -1.46 -6.80 2.42
N ILE A 44 -2.62 -6.21 2.19
CA ILE A 44 -3.93 -6.74 2.62
C ILE A 44 -4.82 -6.89 1.39
N GLN A 45 -5.40 -8.07 1.23
CA GLN A 45 -6.37 -8.37 0.19
C GLN A 45 -7.78 -8.47 0.81
N ILE A 46 -8.75 -7.79 0.21
CA ILE A 46 -10.18 -7.79 0.57
C ILE A 46 -10.98 -8.06 -0.70
N GLY A 47 -11.36 -9.31 -0.94
CA GLY A 47 -11.94 -9.70 -2.23
C GLY A 47 -10.95 -9.41 -3.37
N ASP A 48 -11.34 -8.54 -4.30
CA ASP A 48 -10.51 -8.14 -5.44
C ASP A 48 -9.61 -6.92 -5.15
N LEU A 49 -9.81 -6.24 -4.01
CA LEU A 49 -9.00 -5.10 -3.61
C LEU A 49 -7.70 -5.58 -2.95
N THR A 50 -6.56 -5.08 -3.40
CA THR A 50 -5.26 -5.24 -2.72
C THR A 50 -4.73 -3.88 -2.29
N LEU A 51 -4.27 -3.81 -1.04
CA LEU A 51 -3.73 -2.62 -0.40
C LEU A 51 -2.29 -2.89 -0.02
N ASP A 52 -1.33 -2.28 -0.72
CA ASP A 52 0.07 -2.29 -0.33
C ASP A 52 0.31 -1.26 0.78
N LEU A 53 0.87 -1.70 1.90
CA LEU A 53 1.04 -0.89 3.10
C LEU A 53 2.48 -1.00 3.63
N GLU A 54 2.89 0.04 4.35
CA GLU A 54 4.09 0.04 5.18
C GLU A 54 3.72 -0.36 6.61
N PHE A 55 4.29 -1.44 7.11
CA PHE A 55 4.02 -2.01 8.41
C PHE A 55 5.18 -1.86 9.38
N SER A 56 4.88 -1.37 10.57
CA SER A 56 5.72 -1.49 11.76
C SER A 56 5.33 -2.73 12.54
N CYS A 57 6.29 -3.64 12.75
CA CYS A 57 6.06 -4.88 13.50
C CYS A 57 6.52 -4.75 14.95
N TYR A 58 5.70 -5.26 15.88
CA TYR A 58 5.90 -5.19 17.32
C TYR A 58 5.89 -6.59 17.92
N SER A 59 6.78 -6.81 18.89
CA SER A 59 6.88 -8.03 19.68
C SER A 59 7.14 -7.64 21.14
N PRO A 60 6.12 -7.17 21.88
CA PRO A 60 6.27 -6.66 23.25
C PRO A 60 6.59 -7.77 24.28
N GLY A 61 6.38 -9.05 23.94
CA GLY A 61 6.71 -10.18 24.80
C GLY A 61 5.59 -11.23 24.84
N ALA A 62 5.75 -12.26 25.66
CA ALA A 62 4.75 -13.32 25.91
C ALA A 62 4.24 -14.12 24.69
N GLY A 63 4.89 -13.98 23.53
CA GLY A 63 4.44 -14.59 22.27
C GLY A 63 3.47 -13.71 21.48
N ASP A 64 3.21 -12.50 21.95
CA ASP A 64 2.36 -11.52 21.31
C ASP A 64 3.09 -10.85 20.15
N VAL A 65 2.41 -10.71 19.02
CA VAL A 65 2.88 -9.88 17.90
C VAL A 65 1.78 -8.95 17.42
N ALA A 66 2.19 -7.77 16.97
CA ALA A 66 1.31 -6.86 16.26
C ALA A 66 2.01 -6.28 15.02
N ALA A 67 1.24 -5.93 14.00
CA ALA A 67 1.71 -5.12 12.90
C ALA A 67 0.72 -3.97 12.65
N ILE A 68 1.24 -2.75 12.62
CA ILE A 68 0.46 -1.55 12.28
C ILE A 68 0.86 -1.11 10.89
N GLY A 69 -0.09 -1.13 9.98
CA GLY A 69 0.10 -0.77 8.58
C GLY A 69 -0.42 0.62 8.27
N VAL A 70 0.32 1.40 7.49
CA VAL A 70 -0.13 2.68 6.94
C VAL A 70 0.04 2.69 5.42
N GLY A 71 -0.89 3.32 4.72
CA GLY A 71 -0.81 3.46 3.27
C GLY A 71 -1.96 4.23 2.69
N ARG A 72 -2.26 3.97 1.41
CA ARG A 72 -3.31 4.69 0.67
C ARG A 72 -4.13 3.74 -0.20
N HIS A 73 -5.43 4.01 -0.27
CA HIS A 73 -6.32 3.31 -1.19
C HIS A 73 -5.88 3.56 -2.65
N PRO A 74 -5.77 2.53 -3.50
CA PRO A 74 -5.23 2.66 -4.86
C PRO A 74 -6.05 3.61 -5.75
N ASP A 75 -7.38 3.54 -5.69
CA ASP A 75 -8.23 4.36 -6.57
C ASP A 75 -8.46 5.80 -6.07
N GLY A 76 -8.48 6.01 -4.76
CA GLY A 76 -8.96 7.25 -4.14
C GLY A 76 -7.92 8.01 -3.32
N GLY A 77 -6.74 7.42 -3.07
CA GLY A 77 -5.69 8.00 -2.24
C GLY A 77 -6.05 8.21 -0.76
N GLN A 78 -7.22 7.73 -0.33
CA GLN A 78 -7.68 7.85 1.05
C GLN A 78 -6.69 7.13 1.98
N PRO A 79 -6.41 7.69 3.17
CA PRO A 79 -5.53 7.05 4.13
C PRO A 79 -6.09 5.68 4.52
N VAL A 80 -5.18 4.72 4.62
CA VAL A 80 -5.47 3.37 5.13
C VAL A 80 -4.60 3.15 6.36
N GLU A 81 -5.23 2.69 7.44
CA GLU A 81 -4.55 2.26 8.66
C GLU A 81 -5.00 0.84 8.98
N ALA A 82 -4.07 -0.08 9.16
CA ALA A 82 -4.35 -1.49 9.43
C ALA A 82 -3.76 -1.92 10.76
N LEU A 83 -4.43 -2.85 11.42
CA LEU A 83 -3.98 -3.52 12.63
C LEU A 83 -4.11 -5.03 12.47
N ILE A 84 -2.99 -5.72 12.62
CA ILE A 84 -2.90 -7.17 12.65
C ILE A 84 -2.35 -7.55 14.03
N GLN A 85 -3.03 -8.44 14.73
CA GLN A 85 -2.61 -8.91 16.05
C GLN A 85 -2.62 -10.44 16.07
N GLY A 86 -1.46 -11.02 16.33
CA GLY A 86 -1.30 -12.43 16.62
C GLY A 86 -1.17 -12.60 18.13
N PHE A 87 -2.26 -12.98 18.80
CA PHE A 87 -2.26 -13.36 20.22
C PHE A 87 -2.72 -14.80 20.38
N LEU A 88 -2.25 -15.45 21.44
CA LEU A 88 -2.77 -16.76 21.83
C LEU A 88 -4.24 -16.65 22.27
N GLY A 89 -5.15 -17.04 21.38
CA GLY A 89 -6.57 -17.26 21.68
C GLY A 89 -7.54 -16.28 21.05
N GLN A 90 -7.10 -15.05 20.71
CA GLN A 90 -7.96 -14.04 20.09
C GLN A 90 -7.15 -13.15 19.12
N PRO A 91 -6.79 -13.67 17.93
CA PRO A 91 -6.18 -12.83 16.90
C PRO A 91 -7.19 -11.80 16.39
N TYR A 92 -6.67 -10.70 15.87
CA TYR A 92 -7.46 -9.64 15.26
C TYR A 92 -6.81 -9.19 13.95
N VAL A 93 -7.64 -8.95 12.93
CA VAL A 93 -7.21 -8.33 11.68
C VAL A 93 -8.29 -7.33 11.28
N GLY A 94 -7.90 -6.07 11.13
CA GLY A 94 -8.79 -5.03 10.67
C GLY A 94 -8.04 -3.86 10.03
N LEU A 95 -8.77 -3.03 9.31
CA LEU A 95 -8.28 -1.75 8.81
C LEU A 95 -9.38 -0.70 8.78
N THR A 96 -8.96 0.56 8.71
CA THR A 96 -9.80 1.69 8.39
C THR A 96 -9.40 2.30 7.05
N ILE A 97 -10.40 2.75 6.29
CA ILE A 97 -10.20 3.53 5.07
C ILE A 97 -10.85 4.89 5.28
N GLY A 98 -10.10 5.97 5.05
CA GLY A 98 -10.56 7.34 5.28
C GLY A 98 -10.82 7.65 6.76
N GLY A 99 -10.18 6.92 7.69
CA GLY A 99 -10.25 7.14 9.14
C GLY A 99 -11.59 6.84 9.81
N SER A 100 -12.55 6.25 9.09
CA SER A 100 -13.91 6.06 9.61
C SER A 100 -14.56 4.75 9.20
N VAL A 101 -14.29 4.27 7.98
CA VAL A 101 -14.90 3.04 7.48
C VAL A 101 -14.03 1.85 7.91
N ARG A 102 -14.58 0.98 8.76
CA ARG A 102 -13.90 -0.23 9.27
C ARG A 102 -14.18 -1.45 8.41
N TYR A 103 -13.12 -2.21 8.18
CA TYR A 103 -13.12 -3.51 7.51
C TYR A 103 -12.40 -4.48 8.44
N GLU A 104 -13.07 -5.55 8.85
CA GLU A 104 -12.61 -6.43 9.92
C GLU A 104 -12.85 -7.88 9.53
N ALA A 105 -12.06 -8.80 10.09
CA ALA A 105 -12.36 -10.22 10.01
C ALA A 105 -13.70 -10.53 10.69
N SER A 106 -14.51 -11.39 10.06
CA SER A 106 -15.78 -11.85 10.62
C SER A 106 -15.59 -12.54 11.98
N LEU A 107 -16.56 -12.36 12.90
CA LEU A 107 -16.60 -13.07 14.18
C LEU A 107 -17.11 -14.52 14.03
N ASP A 108 -17.78 -14.84 12.93
CA ASP A 108 -18.40 -16.15 12.68
C ASP A 108 -17.41 -17.17 12.09
N GLY A 109 -16.24 -16.73 11.65
CA GLY A 109 -15.20 -17.57 11.03
C GLY A 109 -13.96 -17.71 11.92
N PRO A 110 -13.19 -18.81 11.79
CA PRO A 110 -11.90 -18.89 12.44
C PRO A 110 -10.93 -17.88 11.79
N LEU A 111 -10.28 -17.08 12.63
CA LEU A 111 -9.15 -16.27 12.22
C LEU A 111 -7.88 -16.88 12.81
N GLU A 112 -6.91 -17.17 11.95
CA GLU A 112 -5.59 -17.66 12.35
C GLU A 112 -4.53 -16.72 11.81
N VAL A 113 -3.72 -16.16 12.70
CA VAL A 113 -2.56 -15.33 12.36
C VAL A 113 -1.30 -16.15 12.62
N PHE A 114 -0.54 -16.38 11.56
CA PHE A 114 0.69 -17.15 11.57
C PHE A 114 1.89 -16.21 11.64
N VAL A 115 2.82 -16.56 12.53
CA VAL A 115 4.12 -15.88 12.67
C VAL A 115 5.21 -16.88 12.38
N HIS A 116 5.98 -16.64 11.33
CA HIS A 116 7.04 -17.55 10.93
C HIS A 116 8.11 -16.83 10.13
N ASP A 117 9.39 -17.09 10.43
CA ASP A 117 10.55 -16.60 9.69
C ASP A 117 10.51 -15.09 9.34
N GLY A 118 10.16 -14.26 10.33
CA GLY A 118 10.06 -12.81 10.16
C GLY A 118 8.87 -12.36 9.33
N THR A 119 7.85 -13.21 9.18
CA THR A 119 6.60 -12.85 8.50
C THR A 119 5.40 -13.01 9.42
N ILE A 120 4.41 -12.15 9.22
CA ILE A 120 3.07 -12.26 9.80
C ILE A 120 2.11 -12.46 8.64
N SER A 121 1.28 -13.50 8.68
CA SER A 121 0.32 -13.79 7.62
C SER A 121 -0.97 -14.36 8.16
N ALA A 122 -2.06 -14.12 7.43
CA ALA A 122 -3.35 -14.74 7.68
C ALA A 122 -4.07 -14.89 6.34
N GLY A 123 -4.73 -16.02 6.12
CA GLY A 123 -5.40 -16.34 4.87
C GLY A 123 -6.85 -16.72 5.08
N ALA A 124 -7.60 -16.85 3.98
CA ALA A 124 -9.03 -17.19 4.00
C ALA A 124 -9.87 -16.32 4.95
N ILE A 125 -9.46 -15.06 5.13
CA ILE A 125 -10.13 -14.10 6.00
C ILE A 125 -11.45 -13.73 5.34
N GLU A 126 -12.56 -13.98 6.02
CA GLU A 126 -13.85 -13.44 5.61
C GLU A 126 -13.96 -11.99 6.10
N TRP A 127 -13.97 -11.05 5.15
CA TRP A 127 -14.00 -9.63 5.47
C TRP A 127 -15.42 -9.10 5.59
N VAL A 128 -15.62 -8.29 6.63
CA VAL A 128 -16.87 -7.62 6.95
C VAL A 128 -16.64 -6.12 7.07
N ARG A 129 -17.51 -5.32 6.45
CA ARG A 129 -17.53 -3.86 6.61
C ARG A 129 -18.58 -3.45 7.63
N GLY A 130 -18.18 -2.53 8.52
CA GLY A 130 -19.07 -1.97 9.53
C GLY A 130 -19.59 -3.02 10.51
N LEU A 131 -18.70 -3.91 10.96
CA LEU A 131 -19.00 -4.95 11.92
C LEU A 131 -19.45 -4.33 13.25
N ASP A 132 -20.63 -4.71 13.71
CA ASP A 132 -21.11 -4.43 15.06
C ASP A 132 -20.63 -5.54 16.00
N LEU A 133 -19.79 -5.19 16.98
CA LEU A 133 -19.14 -6.18 17.85
C LEU A 133 -20.11 -6.86 18.83
N ASP A 134 -21.25 -6.22 19.13
CA ASP A 134 -22.25 -6.76 20.05
C ASP A 134 -23.11 -7.83 19.38
N SER A 135 -23.51 -7.60 18.12
CA SER A 135 -24.38 -8.49 17.35
C SER A 135 -23.64 -9.39 16.36
N GLY A 136 -22.38 -9.08 16.03
CA GLY A 136 -21.59 -9.75 14.99
C GLY A 136 -22.02 -9.44 13.56
N VAL A 137 -22.95 -8.50 13.37
CA VAL A 137 -23.53 -8.21 12.05
C VAL A 137 -22.71 -7.16 11.31
N GLY A 138 -22.47 -7.39 10.02
CA GLY A 138 -21.94 -6.39 9.09
C GLY A 138 -22.08 -6.83 7.63
N GLU A 139 -21.58 -6.02 6.71
CA GLU A 139 -21.65 -6.32 5.28
C GLU A 139 -20.49 -7.20 4.85
N ARG A 140 -20.81 -8.40 4.35
CA ARG A 140 -19.80 -9.34 3.82
C ARG A 140 -19.21 -8.83 2.50
N LEU A 141 -17.88 -8.77 2.43
CA LEU A 141 -17.13 -8.31 1.26
C LEU A 141 -16.42 -9.43 0.48
N GLY A 142 -16.36 -10.63 1.06
CA GLY A 142 -15.71 -11.79 0.46
C GLY A 142 -14.46 -12.21 1.23
N TYR A 143 -13.69 -13.12 0.63
CA TYR A 143 -12.48 -13.66 1.23
C TYR A 143 -11.24 -12.85 0.85
N GLY A 144 -10.22 -12.92 1.69
CA GLY A 144 -8.93 -12.31 1.43
C GLY A 144 -7.83 -12.85 2.32
N ALA A 145 -6.74 -12.09 2.40
CA ALA A 145 -5.53 -12.49 3.11
C ALA A 145 -4.68 -11.26 3.50
N VAL A 146 -3.72 -11.48 4.36
CA VAL A 146 -2.70 -10.51 4.77
C VAL A 146 -1.33 -11.17 4.69
N PHE A 147 -0.35 -10.38 4.31
CA PHE A 147 1.06 -10.74 4.44
C PHE A 147 1.86 -9.51 4.86
N VAL A 148 2.76 -9.69 5.82
CA VAL A 148 3.69 -8.67 6.30
C VAL A 148 5.08 -9.29 6.42
N SER A 149 6.06 -8.62 5.81
CA SER A 149 7.48 -8.92 5.98
C SER A 149 8.06 -8.02 7.08
N CYS A 150 8.30 -8.61 8.25
CA CYS A 150 8.90 -7.96 9.41
C CYS A 150 10.42 -8.18 9.38
N GLY A 151 11.16 -7.19 8.84
CA GLY A 151 12.62 -7.22 8.87
C GLY A 151 13.19 -7.04 10.29
N GLU A 152 12.52 -6.25 11.11
CA GLU A 152 12.85 -6.00 12.51
C GLU A 152 11.56 -5.89 13.33
N TYR A 153 11.68 -6.10 14.65
CA TYR A 153 10.57 -5.96 15.60
C TYR A 153 10.90 -4.89 16.64
N ILE A 154 9.91 -4.05 16.92
CA ILE A 154 9.92 -3.12 18.04
C ILE A 154 9.51 -3.88 19.31
N HIS A 155 10.30 -3.77 20.37
CA HIS A 155 10.10 -4.52 21.62
C HIS A 155 9.28 -3.78 22.68
N ASP A 156 8.56 -2.74 22.26
CA ASP A 156 7.62 -1.96 23.08
C ASP A 156 6.19 -2.16 22.56
N LEU A 157 5.22 -1.60 23.30
CA LEU A 157 3.84 -1.55 22.81
C LEU A 157 3.71 -0.53 21.67
N PRO A 158 2.81 -0.78 20.70
CA PRO A 158 2.47 0.25 19.73
C PRO A 158 1.86 1.47 20.41
N GLU A 159 2.04 2.66 19.81
CA GLU A 159 1.44 3.88 20.35
C GLU A 159 -0.10 3.76 20.42
N GLY A 160 -0.69 4.16 21.54
CA GLY A 160 -2.14 4.10 21.75
C GLY A 160 -2.68 2.80 22.36
N TYR A 161 -1.82 1.85 22.71
CA TYR A 161 -2.15 0.70 23.57
C TYR A 161 -2.17 1.04 25.06
#